data_AF-A0A7J5ELK8-F1
#
_entry.id   AF-A0A7J5ELK8-F1
#
_cell.length_a   1.000
_cell.length_b   1.000
_cell.length_c   1.000
_cell.angle_alpha   90.00
_cell.angle_beta   90.00
_cell.angle_gamma   90.00
#
_symmetry.space_group_name_H-M   'P 1'
#
loop_
_entity.id
_entity.type
_entity.pdbx_description
1 polymer ?
#
loop_
_entity_poly.entity_id
_entity_poly.type
_entity_poly.pdbx_seq_one_letter_code
_entity_poly.pdbx_strand_id
1 'polypeptide(L)'
;MIKSAALVQSVLFGLIVSGNPGDALAGSSEPKEIGYVTVLFQDEQVNLGLDLDRVGIVRKITVDGYPVTDSMLAGQVERKSSLKMMSGQTLSFDKVWFTNDSIQQTLVFELYTDFHRMVTYHFYNNGIPADLVAKIELHDAKGELVSESQKLHDIGGFIEQADRIHSSYFATDKKLRLGDTKQKADGVYGAPDSSAIVHEGEQLEWDFAGSFHADMDAQHHNKPIAENSYGYHVVMYFIKERLVGMILVNYVP
;
A
#
# COMPACT_ATOMS: atom_id res chain seq x y z
N MET A 1 -57.56 28.22 25.68
CA MET A 1 -56.26 28.40 26.36
C MET A 1 -56.17 27.28 27.38
N ILE A 2 -55.35 26.25 27.17
CA ILE A 2 -53.92 26.23 27.50
C ILE A 2 -53.16 25.52 26.37
N LYS A 3 -52.10 26.16 25.87
CA LYS A 3 -51.07 25.56 25.03
C LYS A 3 -50.23 24.64 25.92
N SER A 4 -50.07 23.36 25.57
CA SER A 4 -48.98 22.56 26.14
C SER A 4 -47.89 22.42 25.09
N ALA A 5 -46.76 23.02 25.41
CA ALA A 5 -45.57 23.10 24.58
C ALA A 5 -44.89 21.74 24.47
N ALA A 6 -44.38 21.44 23.28
CA ALA A 6 -43.44 20.36 23.05
C ALA A 6 -42.20 20.56 23.93
N LEU A 7 -41.85 19.55 24.73
CA LEU A 7 -40.51 19.40 25.27
C LEU A 7 -39.77 18.43 24.34
N VAL A 8 -39.13 18.98 23.31
CA VAL A 8 -38.13 18.24 22.53
C VAL A 8 -36.90 18.12 23.42
N GLN A 9 -36.76 17.00 24.11
CA GLN A 9 -35.49 16.65 24.76
C GLN A 9 -34.51 16.23 23.67
N SER A 10 -33.62 17.15 23.32
CA SER A 10 -32.43 16.86 22.54
C SER A 10 -31.54 15.89 23.31
N VAL A 11 -31.51 14.61 22.89
CA VAL A 11 -30.54 13.63 23.37
C VAL A 11 -29.21 13.94 22.69
N LEU A 12 -28.24 14.43 23.46
CA LEU A 12 -26.87 14.63 22.99
C LEU A 12 -26.15 13.28 23.07
N PHE A 13 -25.98 12.60 21.94
CA PHE A 13 -25.19 11.36 21.88
C PHE A 13 -23.70 11.73 21.82
N GLY A 14 -22.99 11.53 22.93
CA GLY A 14 -21.53 11.46 22.94
C GLY A 14 -21.09 10.02 22.84
N LEU A 15 -20.48 9.62 21.72
CA LEU A 15 -19.85 8.30 21.59
C LEU A 15 -18.40 8.42 22.06
N ILE A 16 -18.07 7.81 23.21
CA ILE A 16 -16.69 7.64 23.65
C ILE A 16 -16.38 6.16 23.51
N VAL A 17 -15.47 5.82 22.60
CA VAL A 17 -14.94 4.47 22.44
C VAL A 17 -13.59 4.42 23.14
N SER A 18 -13.50 3.64 24.22
CA SER A 18 -12.23 3.32 24.87
C SER A 18 -12.04 1.81 24.89
N GLY A 19 -10.89 1.35 24.38
CA GLY A 19 -10.49 -0.06 24.46
C GLY A 19 -9.50 -0.26 25.62
N ASN A 20 -9.68 -1.34 26.38
CA ASN A 20 -8.68 -1.84 27.32
C ASN A 20 -8.29 -3.26 26.89
N PRO A 21 -7.02 -3.56 26.58
CA PRO A 21 -6.59 -4.91 26.30
C PRO A 21 -6.55 -5.69 27.63
N GLY A 22 -7.51 -6.58 27.86
CA GLY A 22 -7.45 -7.50 29.01
C GLY A 22 -8.75 -8.08 29.53
N ASP A 23 -9.92 -7.57 29.12
CA ASP A 23 -11.19 -8.10 29.62
C ASP A 23 -11.70 -9.27 28.76
N ALA A 24 -12.10 -10.37 29.42
CA ALA A 24 -12.78 -11.48 28.78
C ALA A 24 -14.29 -11.39 29.08
N LEU A 25 -15.13 -11.58 28.06
CA LEU A 25 -16.57 -11.75 28.27
C LEU A 25 -16.80 -13.04 29.07
N ALA A 26 -17.71 -12.99 30.04
CA ALA A 26 -18.08 -14.18 30.82
C ALA A 26 -18.55 -15.30 29.89
N GLY A 27 -17.69 -16.31 29.68
CA GLY A 27 -17.97 -17.49 28.86
C GLY A 27 -17.10 -17.69 27.61
N SER A 28 -16.09 -16.85 27.31
CA SER A 28 -15.15 -17.12 26.20
C SER A 28 -13.79 -17.63 26.70
N SER A 29 -13.28 -18.70 26.08
CA SER A 29 -11.96 -19.30 26.36
C SER A 29 -10.79 -18.63 25.63
N GLU A 30 -11.08 -17.61 24.82
CA GLU A 30 -10.08 -16.89 24.01
C GLU A 30 -10.10 -15.39 24.37
N PRO A 31 -8.92 -14.73 24.42
CA PRO A 31 -8.82 -13.30 24.62
C PRO A 31 -9.41 -12.56 23.41
N LYS A 32 -10.38 -11.68 23.66
CA LYS A 32 -11.07 -10.89 22.63
C LYS A 32 -10.81 -9.40 22.83
N GLU A 33 -10.82 -8.63 21.74
CA GLU A 33 -10.76 -7.17 21.81
C GLU A 33 -12.17 -6.63 22.14
N ILE A 34 -12.39 -6.20 23.38
CA ILE A 34 -13.67 -5.64 23.82
C ILE A 34 -13.62 -4.12 23.73
N GLY A 35 -14.55 -3.55 22.97
CA GLY A 35 -14.83 -2.13 22.99
C GLY A 35 -16.01 -1.83 23.92
N TYR A 36 -15.94 -0.73 24.66
CA TYR A 36 -17.04 -0.27 25.47
C TYR A 36 -17.69 0.95 24.82
N VAL A 37 -19.02 0.92 24.71
CA VAL A 37 -19.82 2.11 24.44
C VAL A 37 -20.53 2.47 25.74
N THR A 38 -20.15 3.61 26.31
CA THR A 38 -20.86 4.20 27.45
C THR A 38 -22.00 5.04 26.91
N VAL A 39 -23.23 4.66 27.23
CA VAL A 39 -24.41 5.48 26.94
C VAL A 39 -24.89 6.11 28.24
N LEU A 40 -25.00 7.45 28.26
CA LEU A 40 -25.52 8.18 29.39
C LEU A 40 -27.03 8.35 29.23
N PHE A 41 -27.80 7.67 30.08
CA PHE A 41 -29.25 7.86 30.18
C PHE A 41 -29.59 8.35 31.58
N GLN A 42 -30.14 9.57 31.68
CA GLN A 42 -30.73 10.11 32.92
C GLN A 42 -29.92 9.79 34.19
N ASP A 43 -28.63 10.16 34.18
CA ASP A 43 -27.67 9.99 35.29
C ASP A 43 -27.24 8.55 35.62
N GLU A 44 -27.67 7.54 34.86
CA GLU A 44 -27.14 6.18 34.93
C GLU A 44 -26.09 5.93 33.81
N GLN A 45 -24.91 5.44 34.21
CA GLN A 45 -23.91 4.92 33.28
C GLN A 45 -24.20 3.46 32.97
N VAL A 46 -24.57 3.17 31.73
CA VAL A 46 -24.66 1.80 31.23
C VAL A 46 -23.46 1.54 30.33
N ASN A 47 -22.61 0.60 30.73
CA ASN A 47 -21.51 0.11 29.90
C ASN A 47 -22.00 -1.09 29.09
N LEU A 48 -22.19 -0.89 27.80
CA LEU A 48 -22.45 -1.98 26.86
C LEU A 48 -21.11 -2.51 26.36
N GLY A 49 -20.77 -3.73 26.77
CA GLY A 49 -19.66 -4.47 26.17
C GLY A 49 -20.03 -4.85 24.75
N LEU A 50 -19.31 -4.33 23.76
CA LEU A 50 -19.44 -4.76 22.38
C LEU A 50 -18.37 -5.81 22.10
N ASP A 51 -18.82 -6.99 21.68
CA ASP A 51 -17.96 -7.94 20.99
C ASP A 51 -17.61 -7.32 19.63
N LEU A 52 -16.43 -6.72 19.53
CA LEU A 52 -15.97 -6.07 18.29
C LEU A 52 -15.77 -7.07 17.16
N ASP A 53 -15.69 -8.37 17.46
CA ASP A 53 -15.69 -9.43 16.45
C ASP A 53 -17.09 -9.60 15.82
N ARG A 54 -18.15 -9.20 16.53
CA ARG A 54 -19.56 -9.29 16.08
C ARG A 54 -20.11 -7.99 15.52
N VAL A 55 -19.59 -6.86 15.97
CA VAL A 55 -19.84 -5.56 15.34
C VAL A 55 -18.82 -5.47 14.21
N GLY A 56 -19.20 -5.82 12.97
CA GLY A 56 -18.30 -5.80 11.82
C GLY A 56 -17.74 -4.40 11.52
N ILE A 57 -16.75 -3.95 12.30
CA ILE A 57 -16.01 -2.72 12.07
C ILE A 57 -15.07 -3.03 10.92
N VAL A 58 -15.51 -2.66 9.72
CA VAL A 58 -14.64 -2.68 8.54
C VAL A 58 -13.54 -1.65 8.74
N ARG A 59 -12.35 -2.12 9.12
CA ARG A 59 -11.14 -1.30 9.14
C ARG A 59 -10.79 -0.96 7.69
N LYS A 60 -10.37 0.27 7.44
CA LYS A 60 -9.99 0.73 6.10
C LYS A 60 -8.51 1.09 6.07
N ILE A 61 -7.89 0.89 4.91
CA ILE A 61 -6.52 1.31 4.65
C ILE A 61 -6.50 2.13 3.36
N THR A 62 -5.95 3.34 3.45
CA THR A 62 -5.62 4.10 2.25
C THR A 62 -4.42 3.45 1.58
N VAL A 63 -4.51 3.23 0.27
CA VAL A 63 -3.43 2.71 -0.57
C VAL A 63 -2.20 3.61 -0.44
N ASP A 64 -1.01 3.02 -0.28
CA ASP A 64 0.24 3.79 -0.25
C ASP A 64 0.64 4.21 -1.67
N GLY A 65 1.53 5.19 -1.74
CA GLY A 65 1.95 5.76 -3.00
C GLY A 65 3.22 6.56 -2.83
N TYR A 66 3.49 7.41 -3.81
CA TYR A 66 4.61 8.34 -3.77
C TYR A 66 4.11 9.74 -4.11
N PRO A 67 4.73 10.78 -3.54
CA PRO A 67 4.33 12.17 -3.77
C PRO A 67 4.75 12.69 -5.17
N VAL A 68 5.04 11.79 -6.12
CA VAL A 68 5.19 12.13 -7.53
C VAL A 68 3.82 12.58 -8.04
N THR A 69 3.77 13.73 -8.69
CA THR A 69 2.51 14.34 -9.15
C THR A 69 2.16 13.88 -10.57
N ASP A 70 0.89 13.93 -10.93
CA ASP A 70 0.44 13.59 -12.28
C ASP A 70 1.03 14.52 -13.34
N SER A 71 1.32 15.79 -13.00
CA SER A 71 2.04 16.70 -13.91
C SER A 71 3.47 16.25 -14.22
N MET A 72 4.14 15.56 -13.28
CA MET A 72 5.47 15.00 -13.54
C MET A 72 5.38 13.77 -14.45
N LEU A 73 4.34 12.96 -14.29
CA LEU A 73 4.05 11.81 -15.15
C LEU A 73 3.69 12.27 -16.57
N ALA A 74 2.73 13.20 -16.69
CA ALA A 74 2.30 13.81 -17.93
C ALA A 74 3.45 14.48 -18.69
N GLY A 75 4.31 15.21 -17.99
CA GLY A 75 5.49 15.82 -18.60
C GLY A 75 6.46 14.80 -19.22
N GLN A 76 6.50 13.55 -18.77
CA GLN A 76 7.25 12.49 -19.46
C GLN A 76 6.51 11.95 -20.68
N VAL A 77 5.19 11.74 -20.60
CA VAL A 77 4.36 11.32 -21.75
C VAL A 77 4.44 12.32 -22.90
N GLU A 78 4.35 13.61 -22.60
CA GLU A 78 4.42 14.66 -23.62
C GLU A 78 5.79 14.74 -24.30
N ARG A 79 6.87 14.53 -23.54
CA ARG A 79 8.25 14.53 -24.08
C ARG A 79 8.60 13.24 -24.82
N LYS A 80 8.03 12.11 -24.40
CA LYS A 80 8.28 10.78 -24.96
C LYS A 80 6.96 10.27 -25.53
N SER A 81 6.71 10.60 -26.81
CA SER A 81 5.44 10.36 -27.53
C SER A 81 4.84 8.94 -27.48
N SER A 82 5.52 7.97 -26.86
CA SER A 82 5.06 6.60 -26.66
C SER A 82 5.51 5.97 -25.32
N LEU A 83 5.99 6.75 -24.34
CA LEU A 83 6.64 6.27 -23.11
C LEU A 83 7.67 5.15 -23.35
N LYS A 84 8.22 5.10 -24.56
CA LYS A 84 9.12 4.04 -25.00
C LYS A 84 10.55 4.42 -24.63
N MET A 85 11.18 3.55 -23.84
CA MET A 85 12.62 3.61 -23.58
C MET A 85 13.26 2.33 -24.09
N MET A 86 14.51 2.42 -24.55
CA MET A 86 15.28 1.27 -25.03
C MET A 86 16.62 1.22 -24.32
N SER A 87 17.00 0.04 -23.85
CA SER A 87 18.32 -0.24 -23.30
C SER A 87 18.76 -1.58 -23.87
N GLY A 88 19.89 -1.61 -24.57
CA GLY A 88 20.31 -2.81 -25.30
C GLY A 88 19.25 -3.29 -26.30
N GLN A 89 18.76 -4.51 -26.12
CA GLN A 89 17.68 -5.11 -26.93
C GLN A 89 16.31 -5.06 -26.22
N THR A 90 16.27 -4.46 -25.03
CA THR A 90 15.09 -4.41 -24.18
C THR A 90 14.37 -3.08 -24.31
N LEU A 91 13.04 -3.15 -24.29
CA LEU A 91 12.10 -2.06 -24.40
C LEU A 91 11.25 -1.97 -23.14
N SER A 92 11.10 -0.75 -22.64
CA SER A 92 10.14 -0.38 -21.61
C SER A 92 9.01 0.40 -22.27
N PHE A 93 7.77 -0.05 -22.08
CA PHE A 93 6.54 0.59 -22.55
C PHE A 93 5.68 1.01 -21.37
N ASP A 94 4.88 2.07 -21.55
CA ASP A 94 3.89 2.58 -20.60
C ASP A 94 4.43 2.76 -19.17
N LYS A 95 5.73 3.05 -19.07
CA LYS A 95 6.44 3.21 -17.81
C LYS A 95 7.16 4.54 -17.75
N VAL A 96 7.06 5.18 -16.60
CA VAL A 96 7.76 6.42 -16.29
C VAL A 96 8.87 6.12 -15.29
N TRP A 97 10.09 6.45 -15.65
CA TRP A 97 11.28 6.18 -14.85
C TRP A 97 11.81 7.48 -14.25
N PHE A 98 12.02 7.49 -12.94
CA PHE A 98 12.67 8.57 -12.22
C PHE A 98 13.83 8.04 -11.40
N THR A 99 14.94 8.77 -11.34
CA THR A 99 16.11 8.39 -10.56
C THR A 99 16.65 9.54 -9.74
N ASN A 100 17.48 9.24 -8.75
CA ASN A 100 18.25 10.22 -8.01
C ASN A 100 19.67 9.72 -7.78
N ASP A 101 20.63 10.44 -8.32
CA ASP A 101 22.04 10.06 -8.28
C ASP A 101 22.68 10.29 -6.90
N SER A 102 22.11 11.14 -6.04
CA SER A 102 22.68 11.40 -4.70
C SER A 102 22.36 10.29 -3.71
N ILE A 103 21.13 9.77 -3.75
CA ILE A 103 20.71 8.64 -2.89
C ILE A 103 20.77 7.29 -3.59
N GLN A 104 21.10 7.27 -4.89
CA GLN A 104 21.23 6.09 -5.73
C GLN A 104 19.96 5.24 -5.72
N GLN A 105 18.80 5.85 -6.01
CA GLN A 105 17.50 5.17 -6.03
C GLN A 105 16.72 5.48 -7.30
N THR A 106 15.88 4.53 -7.71
CA THR A 106 15.00 4.64 -8.88
C THR A 106 13.57 4.28 -8.51
N LEU A 107 12.63 5.06 -9.07
CA LEU A 107 11.21 4.79 -9.09
C LEU A 107 10.77 4.48 -10.52
N VAL A 108 9.97 3.44 -10.69
CA VAL A 108 9.35 3.08 -11.97
C VAL A 108 7.86 3.02 -11.76
N PHE A 109 7.11 3.82 -12.50
CA PHE A 109 5.65 3.81 -12.48
C PHE A 109 5.16 3.17 -13.76
N GLU A 110 4.55 2.00 -13.65
CA GLU A 110 3.74 1.41 -14.71
C GLU A 110 2.36 2.06 -14.70
N LEU A 111 2.05 2.75 -15.80
CA LEU A 111 0.87 3.56 -15.92
C LEU A 111 -0.19 2.82 -16.73
N TYR A 112 -1.44 2.98 -16.29
CA TYR A 112 -2.61 2.61 -17.07
C TYR A 112 -3.33 3.87 -17.58
N THR A 113 -4.58 3.73 -18.03
CA THR A 113 -5.40 4.86 -18.48
C THR A 113 -5.42 5.99 -17.44
N ASP A 114 -5.42 7.23 -17.93
CA ASP A 114 -5.49 8.45 -17.10
C ASP A 114 -4.39 8.59 -16.02
N PHE A 115 -3.18 8.11 -16.30
CA PHE A 115 -2.04 8.13 -15.38
C PHE A 115 -2.23 7.30 -14.10
N HIS A 116 -3.19 6.37 -14.10
CA HIS A 116 -3.35 5.47 -12.98
C HIS A 116 -2.06 4.68 -12.74
N ARG A 117 -1.59 4.67 -11.49
CA ARG A 117 -0.34 4.03 -11.07
C ARG A 117 -0.65 2.60 -10.68
N MET A 118 -0.68 1.72 -11.67
CA MET A 118 -1.04 0.31 -11.46
C MET A 118 0.05 -0.41 -10.67
N VAL A 119 1.31 -0.26 -11.07
CA VAL A 119 2.47 -0.83 -10.38
C VAL A 119 3.53 0.23 -10.20
N THR A 120 4.04 0.37 -8.98
CA THR A 120 5.19 1.22 -8.68
C THR A 120 6.33 0.38 -8.12
N TYR A 121 7.50 0.46 -8.73
CA TYR A 121 8.72 -0.19 -8.28
C TYR A 121 9.66 0.85 -7.67
N HIS A 122 10.30 0.52 -6.55
CA HIS A 122 11.30 1.36 -5.89
C HIS A 122 12.49 0.52 -5.46
N PHE A 123 13.69 0.87 -5.91
CA PHE A 123 14.91 0.12 -5.61
C PHE A 123 16.15 1.00 -5.64
N TYR A 124 17.25 0.52 -5.06
CA TYR A 124 18.57 1.13 -5.21
C TYR A 124 19.12 0.92 -6.61
N ASN A 125 19.87 1.88 -7.15
CA ASN A 125 20.45 1.78 -8.51
C ASN A 125 21.49 0.65 -8.64
N ASN A 126 22.04 0.20 -7.51
CA ASN A 126 22.97 -0.92 -7.42
C ASN A 126 22.41 -1.99 -6.48
N GLY A 127 22.68 -3.27 -6.78
CA GLY A 127 22.22 -4.38 -5.94
C GLY A 127 20.70 -4.54 -5.93
N ILE A 128 20.04 -4.34 -7.08
CA ILE A 128 18.60 -4.52 -7.22
C ILE A 128 18.27 -6.01 -7.02
N PRO A 129 17.29 -6.37 -6.17
CA PRO A 129 16.84 -7.75 -6.03
C PRO A 129 16.43 -8.32 -7.39
N ALA A 130 16.99 -9.46 -7.78
CA ALA A 130 16.74 -10.08 -9.08
C ALA A 130 15.24 -10.41 -9.29
N ASP A 131 14.59 -10.90 -8.24
CA ASP A 131 13.14 -11.16 -8.23
C ASP A 131 12.30 -9.90 -8.44
N LEU A 132 12.77 -8.73 -7.97
CA LEU A 132 12.12 -7.45 -8.25
C LEU A 132 12.26 -7.10 -9.73
N VAL A 133 13.46 -7.22 -10.29
CA VAL A 133 13.72 -6.95 -11.72
C VAL A 133 12.91 -7.90 -12.61
N ALA A 134 12.78 -9.17 -12.22
CA ALA A 134 11.97 -10.17 -12.90
C ALA A 134 10.51 -9.73 -13.03
N LYS A 135 9.97 -9.07 -12.00
CA LYS A 135 8.59 -8.54 -11.95
C LYS A 135 8.38 -7.26 -12.77
N ILE A 136 9.43 -6.57 -13.23
CA ILE A 136 9.27 -5.41 -14.13
C ILE A 136 8.95 -5.91 -15.53
N GLU A 137 7.78 -5.57 -16.07
CA GLU A 137 7.40 -6.00 -17.41
C GLU A 137 8.18 -5.23 -18.49
N LEU A 138 9.03 -5.96 -19.22
CA LEU A 138 9.92 -5.45 -20.26
C LEU A 138 9.88 -6.38 -21.46
N HIS A 139 10.07 -5.82 -22.65
CA HIS A 139 9.84 -6.51 -23.91
C HIS A 139 11.04 -6.43 -24.85
N ASP A 140 11.13 -7.34 -25.81
CA ASP A 140 12.08 -7.24 -26.92
C ASP A 140 11.49 -6.41 -28.07
N ALA A 141 12.25 -6.27 -29.17
CA ALA A 141 11.80 -5.55 -30.36
C ALA A 141 10.57 -6.17 -31.05
N LYS A 142 10.23 -7.42 -30.76
CA LYS A 142 9.04 -8.11 -31.29
C LYS A 142 7.82 -7.96 -30.38
N GLY A 143 8.00 -7.38 -29.19
CA GLY A 143 6.95 -7.25 -28.19
C GLY A 143 6.82 -8.47 -27.28
N GLU A 144 7.81 -9.37 -27.26
CA GLU A 144 7.81 -10.54 -26.38
C GLU A 144 8.48 -10.21 -25.05
N LEU A 145 8.06 -10.84 -23.95
CA LEU A 145 8.69 -10.65 -22.64
C LEU A 145 10.17 -11.08 -22.68
N VAL A 146 11.06 -10.19 -22.23
CA VAL A 146 12.49 -10.54 -22.11
C VAL A 146 12.76 -11.40 -20.88
N SER A 147 13.80 -12.25 -20.97
CA SER A 147 14.24 -13.07 -19.84
C SER A 147 14.77 -12.22 -18.69
N GLU A 148 14.69 -12.74 -17.47
CA GLU A 148 15.25 -12.08 -16.27
C GLU A 148 16.73 -11.71 -16.44
N SER A 149 17.54 -12.61 -17.03
CA SER A 149 18.95 -12.35 -17.31
C SER A 149 19.16 -11.15 -18.24
N GLN A 150 18.30 -10.96 -19.25
CA GLN A 150 18.37 -9.83 -20.16
C GLN A 150 17.92 -8.55 -19.45
N LYS A 151 16.87 -8.62 -18.62
CA LYS A 151 16.43 -7.48 -17.79
C LYS A 151 17.56 -7.00 -16.89
N LEU A 152 18.22 -7.92 -16.16
CA LEU A 152 19.33 -7.62 -15.27
C LEU A 152 20.52 -6.99 -16.01
N HIS A 153 20.81 -7.44 -17.22
CA HIS A 153 21.86 -6.86 -18.05
C HIS A 153 21.52 -5.44 -18.52
N ASP A 154 20.28 -5.21 -18.95
CA ASP A 154 19.87 -3.94 -19.58
C ASP A 154 19.32 -2.89 -18.60
N ILE A 155 19.02 -3.25 -17.35
CA ILE A 155 18.35 -2.36 -16.38
C ILE A 155 19.11 -1.05 -16.16
N GLY A 156 20.44 -1.09 -16.15
CA GLY A 156 21.31 0.07 -15.95
C GLY A 156 21.06 1.16 -16.98
N GLY A 157 20.89 0.80 -18.26
CA GLY A 157 20.65 1.79 -19.32
C GLY A 157 19.27 2.46 -19.21
N PHE A 158 18.26 1.82 -18.60
CA PHE A 158 16.99 2.50 -18.29
C PHE A 158 17.16 3.52 -17.17
N ILE A 159 17.89 3.17 -16.11
CA ILE A 159 18.21 4.07 -14.99
C ILE A 159 19.00 5.29 -15.50
N GLU A 160 19.99 5.07 -16.38
CA GLU A 160 20.79 6.15 -16.98
C GLU A 160 19.94 7.14 -17.78
N GLN A 161 18.85 6.68 -18.40
CA GLN A 161 17.93 7.49 -19.20
C GLN A 161 16.74 8.05 -18.40
N ALA A 162 16.59 7.68 -17.13
CA ALA A 162 15.48 8.10 -16.28
C ALA A 162 15.55 9.60 -15.95
N ASP A 163 14.42 10.24 -15.70
CA ASP A 163 14.45 11.65 -15.30
C ASP A 163 14.94 11.81 -13.87
N ARG A 164 15.79 12.81 -13.62
CA ARG A 164 16.30 13.06 -12.27
C ARG A 164 15.30 13.88 -11.48
N ILE A 165 14.91 13.39 -10.31
CA ILE A 165 14.00 14.10 -9.39
C ILE A 165 14.59 14.20 -7.99
N HIS A 166 14.05 15.11 -7.19
CA HIS A 166 14.54 15.37 -5.84
C HIS A 166 14.37 14.16 -4.91
N SER A 167 15.27 13.99 -3.94
CA SER A 167 15.24 12.86 -3.00
C SER A 167 13.98 12.78 -2.14
N SER A 168 13.27 13.91 -1.97
CA SER A 168 11.99 13.97 -1.24
C SER A 168 10.89 13.11 -1.85
N TYR A 169 11.00 12.74 -3.13
CA TYR A 169 10.04 11.88 -3.81
C TYR A 169 10.26 10.39 -3.56
N PHE A 170 11.39 9.99 -2.95
CA PHE A 170 11.74 8.59 -2.69
C PHE A 170 11.35 8.13 -1.28
N ALA A 171 10.22 8.65 -0.81
CA ALA A 171 9.56 8.21 0.40
C ALA A 171 8.08 8.04 0.07
N THR A 172 7.48 6.98 0.56
CA THR A 172 6.06 6.75 0.33
C THR A 172 5.21 7.78 1.04
N ASP A 173 3.93 7.87 0.70
CA ASP A 173 2.98 8.72 1.40
C ASP A 173 2.88 8.33 2.88
N LYS A 174 3.01 7.02 3.19
CA LYS A 174 3.16 6.45 4.54
C LYS A 174 4.58 6.54 5.13
N LYS A 175 5.48 7.30 4.51
CA LYS A 175 6.84 7.63 4.99
C LYS A 175 7.80 6.46 5.07
N LEU A 176 7.57 5.39 4.32
CA LEU A 176 8.56 4.33 4.14
C LEU A 176 9.61 4.73 3.10
N ARG A 177 10.84 4.31 3.33
CA ARG A 177 12.03 4.59 2.51
C ARG A 177 12.91 3.35 2.47
N LEU A 178 13.65 3.18 1.38
CA LEU A 178 14.72 2.17 1.39
C LEU A 178 15.70 2.46 2.55
N GLY A 179 16.16 1.40 3.21
CA GLY A 179 16.93 1.44 4.45
C GLY A 179 16.11 1.38 5.74
N ASP A 180 14.78 1.50 5.67
CA ASP A 180 13.90 1.27 6.81
C ASP A 180 13.92 -0.20 7.25
N THR A 181 13.52 -0.45 8.50
CA THR A 181 13.47 -1.79 9.09
C THR A 181 12.16 -2.49 8.82
N LYS A 182 12.16 -3.83 8.91
CA LYS A 182 10.96 -4.65 8.87
C LYS A 182 9.90 -4.21 9.87
N GLN A 183 10.30 -3.94 11.11
CA GLN A 183 9.40 -3.45 12.16
C GLN A 183 8.65 -2.17 11.78
N LYS A 184 9.28 -1.29 10.98
CA LYS A 184 8.61 -0.08 10.50
C LYS A 184 7.54 -0.42 9.44
N ALA A 185 7.82 -1.37 8.54
CA ALA A 185 6.83 -1.87 7.59
C ALA A 185 5.67 -2.56 8.31
N ASP A 186 5.95 -3.36 9.35
CA ASP A 186 4.92 -3.99 10.17
C ASP A 186 4.04 -2.95 10.89
N GLY A 187 4.62 -1.84 11.34
CA GLY A 187 3.87 -0.73 11.92
C GLY A 187 2.96 0.01 10.92
N VAL A 188 3.22 -0.12 9.62
CA VAL A 188 2.43 0.51 8.55
C VAL A 188 1.37 -0.44 7.98
N TYR A 189 1.72 -1.70 7.79
CA TYR A 189 0.89 -2.69 7.09
C TYR A 189 0.37 -3.84 7.96
N GLY A 190 0.83 -3.94 9.20
CA GLY A 190 0.62 -5.13 10.04
C GLY A 190 1.58 -6.26 9.69
N ALA A 191 1.35 -7.45 10.23
CA ALA A 191 2.13 -8.63 9.87
C ALA A 191 1.92 -8.99 8.38
N PRO A 192 2.98 -9.43 7.66
CA PRO A 192 2.86 -9.89 6.28
C PRO A 192 2.03 -11.17 6.18
N ASP A 193 1.35 -11.36 5.05
CA ASP A 193 0.58 -12.59 4.76
C ASP A 193 1.51 -13.73 4.34
N SER A 194 2.61 -13.38 3.67
CA SER A 194 3.59 -14.35 3.19
C SER A 194 5.01 -13.82 3.34
N SER A 195 5.94 -14.77 3.44
CA SER A 195 7.37 -14.50 3.43
C SER A 195 8.11 -15.57 2.64
N ALA A 196 9.09 -15.18 1.84
CA ALA A 196 9.96 -16.09 1.11
C ALA A 196 11.43 -15.74 1.36
N ILE A 197 12.28 -16.76 1.44
CA ILE A 197 13.73 -16.57 1.42
C ILE A 197 14.14 -16.38 -0.04
N VAL A 198 14.75 -15.24 -0.33
CA VAL A 198 15.31 -14.91 -1.64
C VAL A 198 16.83 -14.82 -1.53
N HIS A 199 17.55 -14.83 -2.65
CA HIS A 199 19.00 -15.07 -2.68
C HIS A 199 19.81 -14.39 -1.56
N GLU A 200 19.64 -13.08 -1.37
CA GLU A 200 20.41 -12.28 -0.40
C GLU A 200 19.59 -11.81 0.81
N GLY A 201 18.36 -12.29 0.99
CA GLY A 201 17.47 -11.73 2.00
C GLY A 201 16.10 -12.39 2.09
N GLU A 202 15.11 -11.60 2.48
CA GLU A 202 13.71 -12.01 2.59
C GLU A 202 12.81 -11.12 1.72
N GLN A 203 11.79 -11.74 1.15
CA GLN A 203 10.67 -11.07 0.51
C GLN A 203 9.46 -11.20 1.43
N LEU A 204 8.75 -10.11 1.69
CA LEU A 204 7.52 -10.06 2.47
C LEU A 204 6.39 -9.50 1.61
N GLU A 205 5.19 -10.07 1.75
CA GLU A 205 4.03 -9.67 0.97
C GLU A 205 2.83 -9.35 1.87
N TRP A 206 2.07 -8.33 1.45
CA TRP A 206 0.79 -7.97 2.05
C TRP A 206 -0.29 -7.85 0.97
N ASP A 207 -1.39 -8.58 1.16
CA ASP A 207 -2.56 -8.62 0.28
C ASP A 207 -3.79 -8.01 0.96
N PHE A 208 -4.36 -6.97 0.35
CA PHE A 208 -5.55 -6.30 0.86
C PHE A 208 -6.67 -6.39 -0.16
N ALA A 209 -7.85 -6.84 0.28
CA ALA A 209 -9.05 -6.77 -0.52
C ALA A 209 -9.46 -5.32 -0.80
N GLY A 210 -10.02 -5.10 -1.98
CA GLY A 210 -10.51 -3.80 -2.41
C GLY A 210 -11.91 -3.47 -1.93
N SER A 211 -12.19 -2.18 -1.71
CA SER A 211 -13.51 -1.70 -1.27
C SER A 211 -14.64 -1.97 -2.26
N PHE A 212 -14.34 -2.21 -3.54
CA PHE A 212 -15.34 -2.53 -4.57
C PHE A 212 -15.78 -4.00 -4.56
N HIS A 213 -15.09 -4.87 -3.83
CA HIS A 213 -15.43 -6.29 -3.66
C HIS A 213 -15.71 -6.67 -2.20
N ALA A 214 -15.78 -5.69 -1.29
CA ALA A 214 -15.88 -5.89 0.16
C ALA A 214 -17.07 -6.75 0.59
N ASP A 215 -18.17 -6.75 -0.16
CA ASP A 215 -19.37 -7.54 0.15
C ASP A 215 -19.24 -9.03 -0.22
N MET A 216 -18.18 -9.43 -0.95
CA MET A 216 -18.02 -10.78 -1.50
C MET A 216 -17.01 -11.68 -0.78
N ASP A 217 -16.09 -11.13 0.02
CA ASP A 217 -15.05 -11.93 0.68
C ASP A 217 -15.22 -11.99 2.20
N ALA A 218 -15.86 -13.07 2.66
CA ALA A 218 -15.91 -13.50 4.06
C ALA A 218 -14.53 -13.93 4.63
N GLN A 219 -13.43 -13.72 3.90
CA GLN A 219 -12.08 -14.15 4.30
C GLN A 219 -11.23 -13.03 4.91
N HIS A 220 -11.65 -11.76 4.83
CA HIS A 220 -10.85 -10.61 5.27
C HIS A 220 -11.31 -9.96 6.58
N HIS A 221 -12.11 -10.65 7.40
CA HIS A 221 -12.71 -10.09 8.62
C HIS A 221 -11.71 -9.47 9.62
N ASN A 222 -10.41 -9.76 9.49
CA ASN A 222 -9.36 -9.25 10.38
C ASN A 222 -8.37 -8.28 9.72
N LYS A 223 -8.47 -8.01 8.42
CA LYS A 223 -7.56 -7.10 7.71
C LYS A 223 -8.29 -5.83 7.24
N PRO A 224 -7.59 -4.68 7.21
CA PRO A 224 -8.16 -3.48 6.60
C PRO A 224 -8.50 -3.69 5.12
N ILE A 225 -9.59 -3.08 4.67
CA ILE A 225 -10.01 -3.04 3.26
C ILE A 225 -9.37 -1.82 2.57
N ALA A 226 -8.76 -2.04 1.41
CA ALA A 226 -8.13 -1.00 0.60
C ALA A 226 -9.16 -0.06 -0.02
N GLU A 227 -9.08 1.22 0.31
CA GLU A 227 -10.01 2.24 -0.18
C GLU A 227 -9.78 2.55 -1.65
N ASN A 228 -10.88 2.68 -2.42
CA ASN A 228 -10.88 3.07 -3.82
C ASN A 228 -10.00 2.16 -4.69
N SER A 229 -10.01 0.86 -4.39
CA SER A 229 -9.19 -0.16 -5.03
C SER A 229 -10.01 -1.43 -5.25
N TYR A 230 -9.73 -2.17 -6.33
CA TYR A 230 -10.17 -3.57 -6.51
C TYR A 230 -9.29 -4.56 -5.74
N GLY A 231 -8.07 -4.15 -5.38
CA GLY A 231 -7.12 -4.95 -4.64
C GLY A 231 -5.79 -4.20 -4.53
N TYR A 232 -5.16 -4.31 -3.37
CA TYR A 232 -3.90 -3.63 -3.09
C TYR A 232 -2.88 -4.65 -2.59
N HIS A 233 -1.74 -4.71 -3.25
CA HIS A 233 -0.67 -5.66 -2.94
C HIS A 233 0.65 -4.92 -2.74
N VAL A 234 1.38 -5.30 -1.69
CA VAL A 234 2.67 -4.72 -1.33
C VAL A 234 3.69 -5.83 -1.25
N VAL A 235 4.79 -5.70 -1.99
CA VAL A 235 5.96 -6.58 -1.89
C VAL A 235 7.13 -5.77 -1.39
N MET A 236 7.85 -6.27 -0.40
CA MET A 236 9.08 -5.67 0.09
C MET A 236 10.21 -6.67 0.15
N TYR A 237 11.40 -6.21 -0.20
CA TYR A 237 12.63 -6.99 -0.17
C TYR A 237 13.53 -6.43 0.93
N PHE A 238 13.97 -7.28 1.86
CA PHE A 238 14.86 -6.91 2.95
C PHE A 238 16.17 -7.68 2.89
N ILE A 239 17.29 -6.98 3.01
CA ILE A 239 18.63 -7.56 3.17
C ILE A 239 19.17 -7.08 4.51
N LYS A 240 19.56 -8.01 5.38
CA LYS A 240 20.07 -7.70 6.74
C LYS A 240 19.13 -6.75 7.51
N GLU A 241 17.82 -7.07 7.51
CA GLU A 241 16.76 -6.28 8.17
C GLU A 241 16.53 -4.86 7.58
N ARG A 242 17.03 -4.58 6.38
CA ARG A 242 16.91 -3.28 5.72
C ARG A 242 16.17 -3.39 4.41
N LEU A 243 15.16 -2.55 4.22
CA LEU A 243 14.39 -2.47 2.98
C LEU A 243 15.30 -2.06 1.82
N VAL A 244 15.39 -2.88 0.78
CA VAL A 244 16.23 -2.63 -0.41
C VAL A 244 15.43 -2.51 -1.71
N GLY A 245 14.18 -2.98 -1.70
CA GLY A 245 13.27 -2.89 -2.83
C GLY A 245 11.82 -2.97 -2.38
N MET A 246 10.93 -2.32 -3.12
CA MET A 246 9.50 -2.36 -2.87
C MET A 246 8.71 -2.33 -4.18
N ILE A 247 7.58 -3.02 -4.18
CA ILE A 247 6.60 -3.01 -5.26
C ILE A 247 5.24 -2.68 -4.63
N LEU A 248 4.60 -1.63 -5.11
CA LEU A 248 3.22 -1.27 -4.75
C LEU A 248 2.34 -1.56 -5.96
N VAL A 249 1.32 -2.39 -5.78
CA VAL A 249 0.33 -2.72 -6.82
C VAL A 249 -1.04 -2.23 -6.36
N ASN A 250 -1.69 -1.40 -7.15
CA ASN A 250 -3.04 -0.92 -6.88
C ASN A 250 -3.92 -1.15 -8.10
N TYR A 251 -4.85 -2.09 -7.98
CA TYR A 251 -5.86 -2.33 -9.02
C TYR A 251 -7.01 -1.34 -8.83
N VAL A 252 -7.42 -0.66 -9.89
CA VAL A 252 -8.58 0.27 -9.88
C VAL A 252 -9.54 -0.04 -11.04
N PRO A 253 -10.80 0.44 -10.96
CA PRO A 253 -11.78 0.43 -12.06
C PRO A 253 -11.29 0.90 -13.42
#